data_AF-M4DJY0-F1
#
_entry.id   AF-M4DJY0-F1
#
_cell.length_a   1.000
_cell.length_b   1.000
_cell.length_c   1.000
_cell.angle_alpha   90.00
_cell.angle_beta   90.00
_cell.angle_gamma   90.00
#
_symmetry.space_group_name_H-M   'P 1'
#
loop_
_entity.id
_entity.type
_entity.pdbx_description
1 polymer ?
#
loop_
_entity_poly.entity_id
_entity_poly.type
_entity_poly.pdbx_seq_one_letter_code
_entity_poly.pdbx_strand_id
1 'polypeptide(L)'
;MVLHTLRLATVPLTFTTSRLFLNPSPTLSFFSRHVQPRKPSFLLRAFSNSSAVQDTPLTQTSSDSSAARPPQWKAAIDFKWIRDNKEAVEINIKNRNSNADLEAVLELYENMVTLQKEVEGIREERNNVAKKMKGKLEPLERERLVEEGKNLKESLVTLEEDLVKLQDELQHVARSIPNMTHPDVPVGGEDSSTVRKEIGSPREFSFPIKDHLQLGKDLDLMDFDSAAEVSGSKFFYLKNEAVLLEMALLNWTLSEVMKKGFTPLTTPEIVRSSIVEKCGFQPRGDNTQVYSIDGTDQCLIGTAEIPVGGIHMDSILLESVLPLKYIAFSHCFRTEAGAAGAATKGLYRVHQFSKAEMFVLCRPEDSESFHNELIQIEEDLFTSLGLHFKTLDMATADLGAPAYRKFDVEAWMPGLGRFGEISSASNCTDYQSRRLGIRFRPSEPLQTGPKKGKANLPPTKFVHTLNATACAVPRMMVCLLENYQQEDGSVVIPEPLRPFMGGIEAIKPKLR
;
A
#
# COMPACT_ATOMS: atom_id res chain seq x y z
N MET A 1 -17.95 -59.76 -16.43
CA MET A 1 -17.07 -59.87 -17.60
C MET A 1 -15.77 -59.15 -17.30
N VAL A 2 -14.72 -59.95 -17.07
CA VAL A 2 -13.27 -59.70 -17.21
C VAL A 2 -12.70 -58.34 -16.77
N LEU A 3 -12.12 -58.33 -15.56
CA LEU A 3 -10.94 -57.52 -15.21
C LEU A 3 -9.74 -57.99 -16.04
N HIS A 4 -8.99 -57.06 -16.64
CA HIS A 4 -7.63 -57.34 -17.12
C HIS A 4 -6.63 -56.36 -16.50
N THR A 5 -5.82 -56.93 -15.62
CA THR A 5 -4.56 -56.47 -15.06
C THR A 5 -3.53 -56.27 -16.18
N LEU A 6 -2.83 -55.13 -16.21
CA LEU A 6 -1.66 -54.91 -17.05
C LEU A 6 -0.40 -54.88 -16.18
N ARG A 7 0.52 -55.79 -16.52
CA ARG A 7 1.80 -56.06 -15.85
C ARG A 7 2.81 -54.94 -16.10
N LEU A 8 3.56 -54.62 -15.05
CA LEU A 8 4.84 -53.91 -15.10
C LEU A 8 5.86 -54.69 -15.94
N ALA A 9 6.48 -54.02 -16.90
CA ALA A 9 7.66 -54.50 -17.62
C ALA A 9 8.89 -53.69 -17.19
N THR A 10 9.85 -54.38 -16.60
CA THR A 10 11.21 -53.94 -16.29
C THR A 10 12.07 -53.91 -17.55
N VAL A 11 12.84 -52.83 -17.76
CA VAL A 11 13.87 -52.71 -18.80
C VAL A 11 15.22 -52.39 -18.12
N PRO A 12 16.35 -53.00 -18.54
CA PRO A 12 17.58 -53.00 -17.76
C PRO A 12 18.50 -51.79 -18.04
N LEU A 13 19.24 -51.40 -17.00
CA LEU A 13 20.34 -50.44 -17.04
C LEU A 13 21.59 -51.06 -17.68
N THR A 14 22.13 -50.40 -18.71
CA THR A 14 23.51 -50.62 -19.18
C THR A 14 24.24 -49.27 -19.24
N PHE A 15 25.16 -49.06 -18.31
CA PHE A 15 26.11 -47.95 -18.31
C PHE A 15 27.24 -48.24 -19.31
N THR A 16 27.54 -47.28 -20.19
CA THR A 16 28.82 -47.23 -20.92
C THR A 16 29.47 -45.87 -20.68
N THR A 17 30.69 -45.92 -20.15
CA THR A 17 31.53 -44.77 -19.82
C THR A 17 32.30 -44.33 -21.07
N SER A 18 32.19 -43.06 -21.44
CA SER A 18 33.12 -42.44 -22.39
C SER A 18 33.81 -41.25 -21.72
N ARG A 19 35.14 -41.34 -21.60
CA ARG A 19 36.04 -40.32 -21.06
C ARG A 19 36.33 -39.30 -22.15
N LEU A 20 36.11 -38.02 -21.87
CA LEU A 20 36.68 -36.91 -22.65
C LEU A 20 37.60 -36.09 -21.73
N PHE A 21 38.85 -35.97 -22.18
CA PHE A 21 39.94 -35.24 -21.56
C PHE A 21 39.77 -33.72 -21.81
N LEU A 22 39.98 -32.91 -20.78
CA LEU A 22 40.17 -31.46 -20.88
C LEU A 22 41.44 -31.07 -20.11
N ASN A 23 42.36 -30.41 -20.81
CA ASN A 23 43.61 -29.86 -20.29
C ASN A 23 43.36 -28.64 -19.37
N PRO A 24 44.18 -28.42 -18.32
CA PRO A 24 44.09 -27.22 -17.49
C PRO A 24 45.22 -26.21 -17.80
N SER A 25 44.93 -24.91 -17.66
CA SER A 25 45.78 -23.84 -17.04
C SER A 25 45.31 -22.43 -17.45
N PRO A 26 45.65 -21.34 -16.71
CA PRO A 26 46.05 -21.24 -15.32
C PRO A 26 45.29 -20.17 -14.48
N THR A 27 45.32 -20.43 -13.18
CA THR A 27 45.20 -19.57 -11.97
C THR A 27 45.13 -18.03 -12.12
N LEU A 28 44.12 -17.43 -11.50
CA LEU A 28 44.10 -16.04 -11.06
C LEU A 28 44.06 -15.99 -9.51
N SER A 29 45.02 -15.25 -8.96
CA SER A 29 45.37 -15.10 -7.55
C SER A 29 44.34 -14.27 -6.76
N PHE A 30 43.83 -14.82 -5.66
CA PHE A 30 43.10 -14.05 -4.64
C PHE A 30 44.08 -13.40 -3.66
N PHE A 31 44.04 -12.07 -3.56
CA PHE A 31 44.60 -11.33 -2.44
C PHE A 31 43.74 -11.55 -1.20
N SER A 32 44.31 -12.21 -0.20
CA SER A 32 43.75 -12.33 1.15
C SER A 32 43.96 -11.02 1.92
N ARG A 33 42.87 -10.38 2.37
CA ARG A 33 42.90 -9.42 3.48
C ARG A 33 42.16 -10.04 4.66
N HIS A 34 42.91 -10.20 5.75
CA HIS A 34 42.41 -10.62 7.06
C HIS A 34 41.23 -9.77 7.53
N VAL A 35 40.11 -10.42 7.83
CA VAL A 35 39.05 -9.90 8.70
C VAL A 35 38.80 -10.94 9.79
N GLN A 36 38.95 -10.51 11.05
CA GLN A 36 38.71 -11.32 12.24
C GLN A 36 37.22 -11.72 12.38
N PRO A 37 36.90 -12.88 12.98
CA PRO A 37 35.50 -13.28 13.17
C PRO A 37 34.88 -12.55 14.37
N ARG A 38 33.81 -11.78 14.13
CA ARG A 38 32.89 -11.35 15.20
C ARG A 38 31.96 -12.51 15.54
N LYS A 39 31.81 -12.77 16.85
CA LYS A 39 30.95 -13.80 17.45
C LYS A 39 29.48 -13.63 17.03
N PRO A 40 28.68 -14.72 16.97
CA PRO A 40 27.27 -14.62 16.61
C PRO A 40 26.48 -13.99 17.75
N SER A 41 25.72 -12.93 17.44
CA SER A 41 24.71 -12.37 18.31
C SER A 41 23.53 -13.33 18.40
N PHE A 42 23.16 -13.70 19.62
CA PHE A 42 22.00 -14.51 19.94
C PHE A 42 20.73 -13.92 19.32
N LEU A 43 20.09 -14.69 18.43
CA LEU A 43 18.73 -14.45 17.96
C LEU A 43 17.77 -14.60 19.16
N LEU A 44 17.31 -13.48 19.72
CA LEU A 44 16.14 -13.51 20.61
C LEU A 44 14.90 -13.77 19.75
N ARG A 45 14.42 -15.01 19.81
CA ARG A 45 13.16 -15.46 19.23
C ARG A 45 12.02 -14.74 19.95
N ALA A 46 11.37 -13.79 19.30
CA ALA A 46 10.11 -13.26 19.79
C ALA A 46 9.07 -14.39 19.73
N PHE A 47 8.52 -14.76 20.87
CA PHE A 47 7.45 -15.76 20.97
C PHE A 47 6.17 -15.15 20.39
N SER A 48 5.81 -15.54 19.17
CA SER A 48 4.44 -15.43 18.68
C SER A 48 3.63 -16.60 19.26
N ASN A 49 2.67 -16.30 20.15
CA ASN A 49 1.66 -17.28 20.51
C ASN A 49 0.68 -17.42 19.34
N SER A 50 0.94 -18.38 18.45
CA SER A 50 -0.05 -18.81 17.45
C SER A 50 -1.05 -19.76 18.11
N SER A 51 -2.26 -19.27 18.39
CA SER A 51 -3.39 -20.12 18.74
C SER A 51 -3.80 -20.91 17.50
N ALA A 52 -3.69 -22.24 17.53
CA ALA A 52 -4.21 -23.11 16.50
C ALA A 52 -5.74 -23.01 16.43
N VAL A 53 -6.28 -22.72 15.25
CA VAL A 53 -7.72 -22.72 14.97
C VAL A 53 -8.16 -24.18 14.87
N GLN A 54 -9.07 -24.61 15.73
CA GLN A 54 -9.77 -25.89 15.61
C GLN A 54 -10.97 -25.71 14.68
N ASP A 55 -11.01 -26.52 13.61
CA ASP A 55 -12.16 -26.63 12.71
C ASP A 55 -13.39 -27.19 13.45
N THR A 56 -14.54 -26.56 13.25
CA THR A 56 -15.84 -27.09 13.66
C THR A 56 -16.75 -27.20 12.42
N PRO A 57 -17.47 -28.32 12.20
CA PRO A 57 -18.18 -28.54 10.95
C PRO A 57 -19.51 -27.76 10.89
N LEU A 58 -19.82 -27.27 9.69
CA LEU A 58 -21.02 -26.49 9.36
C LEU A 58 -22.26 -27.40 9.26
N THR A 59 -23.27 -27.13 10.10
CA THR A 59 -24.63 -27.63 9.93
C THR A 59 -25.48 -26.52 9.30
N GLN A 60 -26.12 -26.80 8.16
CA GLN A 60 -27.01 -25.87 7.46
C GLN A 60 -28.37 -25.76 8.18
N THR A 61 -28.81 -24.52 8.46
CA THR A 61 -30.24 -24.18 8.59
C THR A 61 -30.49 -22.72 8.20
N SER A 62 -31.38 -22.57 7.20
CA SER A 62 -32.39 -21.53 6.93
C SER A 62 -32.04 -20.04 7.03
N SER A 63 -32.33 -19.39 5.91
CA SER A 63 -32.51 -17.96 5.62
C SER A 63 -33.20 -17.14 6.71
N ASP A 64 -32.40 -16.36 7.42
CA ASP A 64 -32.64 -14.96 7.76
C ASP A 64 -31.32 -14.43 8.33
N SER A 65 -30.52 -13.77 7.50
CA SER A 65 -29.26 -13.18 7.96
C SER A 65 -29.26 -11.69 7.70
N SER A 66 -29.48 -10.91 8.75
CA SER A 66 -28.75 -9.67 8.93
C SER A 66 -27.27 -10.00 8.65
N ALA A 67 -26.77 -9.54 7.52
CA ALA A 67 -25.35 -9.71 7.20
C ALA A 67 -24.57 -9.16 8.41
N ALA A 68 -23.85 -10.03 9.11
CA ALA A 68 -23.02 -9.64 10.24
C ALA A 68 -22.10 -8.54 9.72
N ARG A 69 -22.28 -7.30 10.23
CA ARG A 69 -21.46 -6.16 9.81
C ARG A 69 -19.99 -6.56 9.98
N PRO A 70 -19.13 -6.33 8.97
CA PRO A 70 -17.73 -6.67 9.08
C PRO A 70 -17.14 -6.03 10.34
N PRO A 71 -16.21 -6.71 11.04
CA PRO A 71 -15.68 -6.23 12.31
C PRO A 71 -15.15 -4.81 12.16
N GLN A 72 -15.75 -3.90 12.92
CA GLN A 72 -15.49 -2.47 12.86
C GLN A 72 -14.10 -2.19 13.45
N TRP A 73 -13.11 -1.98 12.59
CA TRP A 73 -11.78 -1.53 13.03
C TRP A 73 -11.86 -0.08 13.50
N LYS A 74 -10.99 0.35 14.44
CA LYS A 74 -10.98 1.74 14.96
C LYS A 74 -9.67 2.43 14.59
N ALA A 75 -9.78 3.63 14.02
CA ALA A 75 -8.65 4.48 13.70
C ALA A 75 -8.29 5.36 14.90
N ALA A 76 -7.00 5.65 15.10
CA ALA A 76 -6.53 6.62 16.09
C ALA A 76 -6.68 8.07 15.58
N ILE A 77 -7.93 8.48 15.35
CA ILE A 77 -8.30 9.83 14.92
C ILE A 77 -8.31 10.77 16.13
N ASP A 78 -7.72 11.95 15.99
CA ASP A 78 -7.75 12.99 17.02
C ASP A 78 -8.98 13.90 16.79
N PHE A 79 -10.15 13.45 17.29
CA PHE A 79 -11.41 14.19 17.14
C PHE A 79 -11.36 15.57 17.80
N LYS A 80 -10.64 15.67 18.91
CA LYS A 80 -10.44 16.94 19.61
C LYS A 80 -9.66 17.91 18.73
N TRP A 81 -8.58 17.46 18.10
CA TRP A 81 -7.81 18.27 17.17
C TRP A 81 -8.66 18.73 15.97
N ILE A 82 -9.49 17.85 15.40
CA ILE A 82 -10.42 18.21 14.31
C ILE A 82 -11.34 19.36 14.75
N ARG A 83 -11.96 19.25 15.93
CA ARG A 83 -12.81 20.31 16.48
C ARG A 83 -12.04 21.61 16.74
N ASP A 84 -10.87 21.50 17.38
CA ASP A 84 -10.05 22.67 17.76
C ASP A 84 -9.45 23.37 16.53
N ASN A 85 -9.44 22.73 15.35
CA ASN A 85 -8.90 23.25 14.09
C ASN A 85 -9.94 23.21 12.94
N LYS A 86 -11.23 23.35 13.26
CA LYS A 86 -12.33 23.14 12.31
C LYS A 86 -12.18 23.95 11.02
N GLU A 87 -11.74 25.20 11.08
CA GLU A 87 -11.61 26.07 9.90
C GLU A 87 -10.55 25.54 8.92
N ALA A 88 -9.42 25.05 9.45
CA ALA A 88 -8.36 24.48 8.64
C ALA A 88 -8.81 23.16 7.99
N VAL A 89 -9.55 22.33 8.73
CA VAL A 89 -10.10 21.07 8.22
C VAL A 89 -11.16 21.33 7.14
N GLU A 90 -12.04 22.30 7.33
CA GLU A 90 -13.07 22.69 6.37
C GLU A 90 -12.46 23.16 5.04
N ILE A 91 -11.46 24.07 5.11
CA ILE A 91 -10.73 24.55 3.93
C ILE A 91 -10.05 23.38 3.22
N ASN A 92 -9.42 22.47 3.97
CA ASN A 92 -8.74 21.31 3.42
C ASN A 92 -9.72 20.36 2.69
N ILE A 93 -10.86 20.02 3.30
CA ILE A 93 -11.90 19.19 2.68
C ILE A 93 -12.38 19.79 1.36
N LYS A 94 -12.65 21.10 1.36
CA LYS A 94 -13.07 21.84 0.17
C LYS A 94 -12.00 21.82 -0.93
N ASN A 95 -10.76 22.16 -0.59
CA ASN A 95 -9.66 22.22 -1.57
C ASN A 95 -9.34 20.84 -2.17
N ARG A 96 -9.51 19.76 -1.39
CA ARG A 96 -9.31 18.37 -1.85
C ARG A 96 -10.50 17.78 -2.59
N ASN A 97 -11.60 18.53 -2.73
CA ASN A 97 -12.86 18.07 -3.29
C ASN A 97 -13.32 16.75 -2.65
N SER A 98 -13.27 16.69 -1.31
CA SER A 98 -13.64 15.50 -0.53
C SER A 98 -15.12 15.55 -0.13
N ASN A 99 -15.78 14.40 -0.11
CA ASN A 99 -17.18 14.24 0.34
C ASN A 99 -17.29 14.06 1.86
N ALA A 100 -16.27 14.43 2.62
CA ALA A 100 -16.26 14.27 4.07
C ALA A 100 -17.20 15.27 4.74
N ASP A 101 -18.07 14.78 5.62
CA ASP A 101 -19.00 15.62 6.37
C ASP A 101 -18.38 16.04 7.71
N LEU A 102 -17.79 17.23 7.74
CA LEU A 102 -17.16 17.77 8.94
C LEU A 102 -18.20 18.08 10.03
N GLU A 103 -19.37 18.61 9.67
CA GLU A 103 -20.37 19.02 10.65
C GLU A 103 -20.92 17.80 11.39
N ALA A 104 -21.22 16.71 10.68
CA ALA A 104 -21.62 15.45 11.30
C ALA A 104 -20.56 14.91 12.27
N VAL A 105 -19.26 15.02 11.93
CA VAL A 105 -18.17 14.62 12.85
C VAL A 105 -18.17 15.47 14.12
N LEU A 106 -18.36 16.79 13.99
CA LEU A 106 -18.37 17.71 15.13
C LEU A 106 -19.58 17.48 16.04
N GLU A 107 -20.77 17.31 15.45
CA GLU A 107 -21.99 17.00 16.19
C GLU A 107 -21.88 15.67 16.95
N LEU A 108 -21.47 14.60 16.27
CA LEU A 108 -21.27 13.28 16.89
C LEU A 108 -20.22 13.34 18.01
N TYR A 109 -19.16 14.13 17.83
CA TYR A 109 -18.12 14.29 18.85
C TYR A 109 -18.64 15.04 20.09
N GLU A 110 -19.39 16.13 19.93
CA GLU A 110 -19.97 16.86 21.06
C GLU A 110 -21.04 16.04 21.80
N ASN A 111 -21.86 15.27 21.06
CA ASN A 111 -22.79 14.31 21.64
C ASN A 111 -22.03 13.23 22.44
N MET A 112 -20.94 12.70 21.89
CA MET A 112 -20.10 11.70 22.56
C MET A 112 -19.48 12.27 23.84
N VAL A 113 -18.96 13.50 23.81
CA VAL A 113 -18.40 14.16 24.99
C VAL A 113 -19.48 14.40 26.06
N THR A 114 -20.69 14.76 25.67
CA THR A 114 -21.82 14.97 26.59
C THR A 114 -22.24 13.68 27.25
N LEU A 115 -22.50 12.63 26.46
CA LEU A 115 -22.88 11.31 26.97
C LEU A 115 -21.77 10.69 27.84
N GLN A 116 -20.49 10.88 27.47
CA GLN A 116 -19.36 10.45 28.28
C GLN A 116 -19.36 11.12 29.67
N LYS A 117 -19.71 12.41 29.77
CA LYS A 117 -19.83 13.10 31.06
C LYS A 117 -20.98 12.54 31.90
N GLU A 118 -22.11 12.24 31.28
CA GLU A 118 -23.26 11.62 31.96
C GLU A 118 -22.91 10.25 32.52
N VAL A 119 -22.25 9.40 31.71
CA VAL A 119 -21.74 8.08 32.15
C VAL A 119 -20.81 8.22 33.36
N GLU A 120 -19.86 9.17 33.34
CA GLU A 120 -18.97 9.39 34.48
C GLU A 120 -19.71 9.92 35.71
N GLY A 121 -20.73 10.77 35.53
CA GLY A 121 -21.61 11.24 36.61
C GLY A 121 -22.35 10.09 37.29
N ILE A 122 -23.02 9.21 36.52
CA ILE A 122 -23.74 8.05 37.05
C ILE A 122 -22.76 7.05 37.72
N ARG A 123 -21.55 6.87 37.17
CA ARG A 123 -20.50 6.07 37.82
C ARG A 123 -20.11 6.63 39.17
N GLU A 124 -19.96 7.94 39.27
CA GLU A 124 -19.65 8.63 40.52
C GLU A 124 -20.79 8.47 41.54
N GLU A 125 -22.04 8.70 41.15
CA GLU A 125 -23.23 8.52 41.99
C GLU A 125 -23.33 7.09 42.52
N ARG A 126 -23.21 6.10 41.64
CA ARG A 126 -23.22 4.67 42.02
C ARG A 126 -22.12 4.36 43.04
N ASN A 127 -20.91 4.88 42.82
CA ASN A 127 -19.79 4.69 43.75
C ASN A 127 -20.07 5.37 45.10
N ASN A 128 -20.75 6.52 45.10
CA ASN A 128 -21.14 7.22 46.32
C ASN A 128 -22.25 6.48 47.09
N VAL A 129 -23.26 5.92 46.40
CA VAL A 129 -24.26 5.01 47.00
C VAL A 129 -23.57 3.80 47.64
N ALA A 130 -22.65 3.16 46.92
CA ALA A 130 -21.88 2.03 47.45
C ALA A 130 -21.03 2.40 48.68
N LYS A 131 -20.51 3.64 48.76
CA LYS A 131 -19.83 4.16 49.96
C LYS A 131 -20.81 4.37 51.12
N LYS A 132 -21.99 4.94 50.88
CA LYS A 132 -23.03 5.14 51.91
C LYS A 132 -23.47 3.82 52.54
N MET A 133 -23.45 2.73 51.78
CA MET A 133 -23.76 1.37 52.27
C MET A 133 -22.70 0.77 53.19
N LYS A 134 -21.50 1.37 53.32
CA LYS A 134 -20.44 0.89 54.23
C LYS A 134 -20.74 1.31 55.67
N GLY A 135 -21.23 0.39 56.49
CA GLY A 135 -21.45 0.60 57.92
C GLY A 135 -22.73 -0.07 58.44
N LYS A 136 -23.07 0.22 59.70
CA LYS A 136 -24.38 -0.13 60.26
C LYS A 136 -25.40 0.90 59.76
N LEU A 137 -26.44 0.39 59.12
CA LEU A 137 -27.58 1.16 58.61
C LEU A 137 -28.86 0.47 59.09
N GLU A 138 -29.93 1.26 59.26
CA GLU A 138 -31.28 0.74 59.48
C GLU A 138 -31.74 -0.10 58.27
N PRO A 139 -32.50 -1.19 58.47
CA PRO A 139 -32.91 -2.10 57.39
C PRO A 139 -33.60 -1.39 56.21
N LEU A 140 -34.52 -0.46 56.49
CA LEU A 140 -35.24 0.31 55.48
C LEU A 140 -34.33 1.22 54.65
N GLU A 141 -33.36 1.88 55.29
CA GLU A 141 -32.42 2.77 54.61
C GLU A 141 -31.44 1.97 53.74
N ARG A 142 -31.04 0.77 54.20
CA ARG A 142 -30.24 -0.13 53.40
C ARG A 142 -30.99 -0.62 52.16
N GLU A 143 -32.26 -0.99 52.29
CA GLU A 143 -33.09 -1.43 51.16
C GLU A 143 -33.26 -0.32 50.12
N ARG A 144 -33.50 0.92 50.58
CA ARG A 144 -33.55 2.10 49.70
C ARG A 144 -32.27 2.31 48.88
N LEU A 145 -31.11 2.24 49.53
CA LEU A 145 -29.81 2.39 48.85
C LEU A 145 -29.50 1.22 47.90
N VAL A 146 -29.98 0.01 48.19
CA VAL A 146 -29.86 -1.14 47.28
C VAL A 146 -30.66 -0.89 46.01
N GLU A 147 -31.90 -0.43 46.13
CA GLU A 147 -32.75 -0.15 44.96
C GLU A 147 -32.22 1.03 44.14
N GLU A 148 -31.75 2.10 44.80
CA GLU A 148 -31.06 3.22 44.14
C GLU A 148 -29.83 2.74 43.36
N GLY A 149 -28.98 1.92 43.98
CA GLY A 149 -27.80 1.35 43.34
C GLY A 149 -28.12 0.42 42.17
N LYS A 150 -29.24 -0.31 42.24
CA LYS A 150 -29.74 -1.16 41.15
C LYS A 150 -30.22 -0.32 39.98
N ASN A 151 -31.04 0.71 40.22
CA ASN A 151 -31.52 1.62 39.19
C ASN A 151 -30.34 2.34 38.48
N LEU A 152 -29.37 2.85 39.25
CA LEU A 152 -28.17 3.45 38.69
C LEU A 152 -27.36 2.48 37.84
N LYS A 153 -27.29 1.20 38.24
CA LYS A 153 -26.60 0.16 37.45
C LYS A 153 -27.34 -0.09 36.13
N GLU A 154 -28.67 -0.21 36.15
CA GLU A 154 -29.48 -0.42 34.95
C GLU A 154 -29.35 0.77 33.98
N SER A 155 -29.47 2.01 34.47
CA SER A 155 -29.25 3.20 33.65
C SER A 155 -27.83 3.28 33.08
N LEU A 156 -26.82 2.90 33.87
CA LEU A 156 -25.42 2.90 33.43
C LEU A 156 -25.20 1.92 32.27
N VAL A 157 -25.81 0.74 32.29
CA VAL A 157 -25.69 -0.23 31.19
C VAL A 157 -26.21 0.38 29.88
N THR A 158 -27.39 1.00 29.90
CA THR A 158 -27.97 1.63 28.71
C THR A 158 -27.09 2.76 28.18
N LEU A 159 -26.62 3.65 29.05
CA LEU A 159 -25.77 4.78 28.63
C LEU A 159 -24.41 4.31 28.09
N GLU A 160 -23.83 3.24 28.66
CA GLU A 160 -22.59 2.65 28.17
C GLU A 160 -22.78 2.01 26.78
N GLU A 161 -23.91 1.34 26.53
CA GLU A 161 -24.24 0.80 25.21
C GLU A 161 -24.41 1.91 24.16
N ASP A 162 -25.13 2.98 24.50
CA ASP A 162 -25.34 4.11 23.59
C ASP A 162 -24.05 4.87 23.33
N LEU A 163 -23.17 5.00 24.32
CA LEU A 163 -21.84 5.58 24.16
C LEU A 163 -20.99 4.75 23.18
N VAL A 164 -21.04 3.42 23.25
CA VAL A 164 -20.33 2.56 22.29
C VAL A 164 -20.87 2.74 20.87
N LYS A 165 -22.19 2.76 20.68
CA LYS A 165 -22.80 3.00 19.36
C LYS A 165 -22.38 4.34 18.78
N LEU A 166 -22.42 5.39 19.60
CA LEU A 166 -22.05 6.75 19.20
C LEU A 166 -20.55 6.87 18.87
N GLN A 167 -19.69 6.19 19.63
CA GLN A 167 -18.25 6.11 19.32
C GLN A 167 -17.99 5.38 18.00
N ASP A 168 -18.73 4.31 17.72
CA ASP A 168 -18.61 3.54 16.49
C ASP A 168 -19.10 4.33 15.27
N GLU A 169 -20.19 5.07 15.41
CA GLU A 169 -20.72 5.99 14.39
C GLU A 169 -19.75 7.14 14.12
N LEU A 170 -19.26 7.83 15.16
CA LEU A 170 -18.24 8.87 15.04
C LEU A 170 -16.99 8.35 14.32
N GLN A 171 -16.51 7.16 14.70
CA GLN A 171 -15.38 6.50 14.05
C GLN A 171 -15.65 6.19 12.58
N HIS A 172 -16.89 5.84 12.21
CA HIS A 172 -17.25 5.55 10.82
C HIS A 172 -17.23 6.82 9.98
N VAL A 173 -17.93 7.87 10.42
CA VAL A 173 -18.03 9.14 9.67
C VAL A 173 -16.66 9.81 9.54
N ALA A 174 -15.89 9.88 10.63
CA ALA A 174 -14.61 10.57 10.64
C ALA A 174 -13.51 9.90 9.79
N ARG A 175 -13.67 8.64 9.37
CA ARG A 175 -12.74 7.98 8.44
C ARG A 175 -12.68 8.64 7.08
N SER A 176 -13.75 9.33 6.69
CA SER A 176 -13.85 10.08 5.44
C SER A 176 -13.00 11.35 5.43
N ILE A 177 -12.64 11.88 6.61
CA ILE A 177 -11.78 13.05 6.74
C ILE A 177 -10.41 12.71 6.12
N PRO A 178 -9.98 13.43 5.07
CA PRO A 178 -8.71 13.17 4.40
C PRO A 178 -7.55 13.64 5.28
N ASN A 179 -6.32 13.29 4.90
CA ASN A 179 -5.14 13.87 5.52
C ASN A 179 -5.15 15.41 5.35
N MET A 180 -4.39 16.11 6.19
CA MET A 180 -4.10 17.51 5.93
C MET A 180 -3.25 17.66 4.66
N THR A 181 -3.20 18.86 4.11
CA THR A 181 -2.42 19.16 2.92
C THR A 181 -1.20 19.98 3.28
N HIS A 182 -0.05 19.68 2.67
CA HIS A 182 1.16 20.46 2.81
C HIS A 182 0.95 21.91 2.32
N PRO A 183 1.43 22.94 3.03
CA PRO A 183 1.18 24.35 2.68
C PRO A 183 1.58 24.74 1.25
N ASP A 184 2.67 24.17 0.75
CA ASP A 184 3.18 24.46 -0.61
C ASP A 184 2.42 23.75 -1.74
N VAL A 185 1.44 22.89 -1.46
CA VAL A 185 0.69 22.18 -2.50
C VAL A 185 -0.14 23.17 -3.32
N PRO A 186 -0.09 23.10 -4.66
CA PRO A 186 -0.93 23.93 -5.52
C PRO A 186 -2.42 23.73 -5.24
N VAL A 187 -3.16 24.80 -5.00
CA VAL A 187 -4.60 24.71 -4.73
C VAL A 187 -5.36 24.69 -6.05
N GLY A 188 -6.18 23.64 -6.26
CA GLY A 188 -7.04 23.54 -7.43
C GLY A 188 -7.30 22.11 -7.90
N GLY A 189 -7.81 21.99 -9.12
CA GLY A 189 -7.99 20.72 -9.83
C GLY A 189 -6.69 20.18 -10.40
N GLU A 190 -6.76 19.04 -11.10
CA GLU A 190 -5.60 18.37 -11.74
C GLU A 190 -4.75 19.33 -12.58
N ASP A 191 -5.39 20.20 -13.37
CA ASP A 191 -4.74 21.22 -14.22
C ASP A 191 -3.96 22.30 -13.45
N SER A 192 -4.14 22.38 -12.12
CA SER A 192 -3.41 23.31 -11.25
C SER A 192 -2.08 22.76 -10.74
N SER A 193 -1.75 21.51 -11.05
CA SER A 193 -0.48 20.88 -10.70
C SER A 193 0.69 21.61 -11.37
N THR A 194 1.82 21.74 -10.68
CA THR A 194 2.95 22.56 -11.16
C THR A 194 4.14 21.70 -11.55
N VAL A 195 4.88 22.09 -12.59
CA VAL A 195 6.11 21.40 -12.99
C VAL A 195 7.21 21.75 -12.00
N ARG A 196 7.77 20.72 -11.33
CA ARG A 196 8.94 20.87 -10.45
C ARG A 196 10.25 20.80 -11.22
N LYS A 197 10.32 19.88 -12.18
CA LYS A 197 11.53 19.56 -12.94
C LYS A 197 11.15 18.86 -14.24
N GLU A 198 11.95 19.09 -15.28
CA GLU A 198 11.83 18.41 -16.58
C GLU A 198 13.23 17.96 -17.01
N ILE A 199 13.34 16.72 -17.50
CA ILE A 199 14.60 16.05 -17.84
C ILE A 199 14.52 15.48 -19.25
N GLY A 200 15.59 15.66 -20.02
CA GLY A 200 15.70 15.16 -21.39
C GLY A 200 14.96 16.04 -22.40
N SER A 201 14.73 15.50 -23.59
CA SER A 201 13.93 16.13 -24.64
C SER A 201 13.23 15.04 -25.47
N PRO A 202 12.08 15.34 -26.11
CA PRO A 202 11.43 14.37 -26.99
C PRO A 202 12.40 13.95 -28.11
N ARG A 203 12.41 12.66 -28.45
CA ARG A 203 13.18 12.17 -29.60
C ARG A 203 12.53 12.67 -30.90
N GLU A 204 13.35 13.20 -31.80
CA GLU A 204 12.92 13.49 -33.17
C GLU A 204 13.04 12.24 -34.04
N PHE A 205 11.99 11.97 -34.82
CA PHE A 205 11.94 10.83 -35.73
C PHE A 205 11.90 11.34 -37.18
N SER A 206 12.80 10.83 -38.02
CA SER A 206 12.84 11.12 -39.46
C SER A 206 11.93 10.23 -40.30
N PHE A 207 11.08 9.43 -39.64
CA PHE A 207 10.18 8.45 -40.23
C PHE A 207 8.82 8.46 -39.50
N PRO A 208 7.74 7.96 -40.11
CA PRO A 208 6.45 7.85 -39.44
C PRO A 208 6.52 6.92 -38.22
N ILE A 209 6.20 7.45 -37.04
CA ILE A 209 6.22 6.69 -35.79
C ILE A 209 5.02 5.75 -35.68
N LYS A 210 5.22 4.62 -35.02
CA LYS A 210 4.20 3.67 -34.60
C LYS A 210 3.94 3.82 -33.10
N ASP A 211 2.70 3.65 -32.68
CA ASP A 211 2.37 3.50 -31.26
C ASP A 211 2.75 2.10 -30.75
N HIS A 212 2.72 1.91 -29.43
CA HIS A 212 3.04 0.62 -28.81
C HIS A 212 2.10 -0.52 -29.22
N LEU A 213 0.87 -0.24 -29.67
CA LEU A 213 -0.07 -1.27 -30.16
C LEU A 213 0.39 -1.80 -31.52
N GLN A 214 0.74 -0.90 -32.43
CA GLN A 214 1.25 -1.24 -33.76
C GLN A 214 2.59 -1.95 -33.66
N LEU A 215 3.52 -1.43 -32.84
CA LEU A 215 4.80 -2.10 -32.56
C LEU A 215 4.58 -3.47 -31.90
N GLY A 216 3.66 -3.55 -30.93
CA GLY A 216 3.32 -4.79 -30.24
C GLY A 216 2.81 -5.88 -31.19
N LYS A 217 2.03 -5.49 -32.20
CA LYS A 217 1.54 -6.39 -33.25
C LYS A 217 2.63 -6.79 -34.26
N ASP A 218 3.38 -5.80 -34.77
CA ASP A 218 4.39 -6.02 -35.81
C ASP A 218 5.55 -6.89 -35.31
N LEU A 219 5.90 -6.77 -34.02
CA LEU A 219 6.97 -7.52 -33.37
C LEU A 219 6.49 -8.82 -32.67
N ASP A 220 5.18 -9.11 -32.75
CA ASP A 220 4.54 -10.25 -32.06
C ASP A 220 4.79 -10.27 -30.55
N LEU A 221 4.62 -9.13 -29.90
CA LEU A 221 4.90 -8.90 -28.47
C LEU A 221 3.67 -8.94 -27.58
N MET A 222 2.49 -8.66 -28.13
CA MET A 222 1.25 -8.52 -27.35
C MET A 222 0.06 -9.12 -28.10
N ASP A 223 -0.81 -9.79 -27.36
CA ASP A 223 -2.07 -10.32 -27.88
C ASP A 223 -3.25 -9.84 -27.02
N PHE A 224 -3.92 -8.80 -27.51
CA PHE A 224 -5.11 -8.23 -26.88
C PHE A 224 -6.40 -8.93 -27.32
N ASP A 225 -6.44 -9.49 -28.53
CA ASP A 225 -7.63 -10.14 -29.07
C ASP A 225 -7.93 -11.45 -28.31
N SER A 226 -6.90 -12.28 -28.13
CA SER A 226 -7.03 -13.50 -27.31
C SER A 226 -7.33 -13.19 -25.84
N ALA A 227 -6.76 -12.11 -25.30
CA ALA A 227 -7.03 -11.70 -23.93
C ALA A 227 -8.47 -11.19 -23.75
N ALA A 228 -9.00 -10.46 -24.73
CA ALA A 228 -10.38 -9.98 -24.72
C ALA A 228 -11.39 -11.13 -24.72
N GLU A 229 -11.13 -12.19 -25.51
CA GLU A 229 -11.97 -13.38 -25.55
C GLU A 229 -11.94 -14.16 -24.22
N VAL A 230 -10.78 -14.24 -23.57
CA VAL A 230 -10.60 -15.08 -22.36
C VAL A 230 -10.95 -14.35 -21.06
N SER A 231 -10.59 -13.07 -20.93
CA SER A 231 -10.67 -12.31 -19.68
C SER A 231 -11.46 -11.00 -19.79
N GLY A 232 -11.94 -10.66 -20.99
CA GLY A 232 -12.62 -9.40 -21.26
C GLY A 232 -11.65 -8.26 -21.64
N SER A 233 -12.22 -7.09 -21.90
CA SER A 233 -11.46 -5.91 -22.33
C SER A 233 -10.39 -5.48 -21.32
N LYS A 234 -9.33 -4.80 -21.78
CA LYS A 234 -8.24 -4.23 -20.95
C LYS A 234 -7.39 -5.28 -20.20
N PHE A 235 -7.43 -6.52 -20.67
CA PHE A 235 -6.42 -7.55 -20.41
C PHE A 235 -5.53 -7.75 -21.65
N PHE A 236 -4.38 -8.39 -21.47
CA PHE A 236 -3.41 -8.64 -22.53
C PHE A 236 -2.57 -9.87 -22.21
N TYR A 237 -2.07 -10.55 -23.24
CA TYR A 237 -0.92 -11.45 -23.13
C TYR A 237 0.34 -10.72 -23.57
N LEU A 238 1.44 -10.89 -22.83
CA LEU A 238 2.78 -10.59 -23.34
C LEU A 238 3.38 -11.83 -24.00
N LYS A 239 4.17 -11.62 -25.06
CA LYS A 239 4.84 -12.66 -25.84
C LYS A 239 6.30 -12.32 -26.09
N ASN A 240 7.09 -13.36 -26.34
CA ASN A 240 8.47 -13.25 -26.81
C ASN A 240 9.31 -12.27 -25.96
N GLU A 241 9.98 -11.30 -26.57
CA GLU A 241 10.86 -10.35 -25.89
C GLU A 241 10.11 -9.42 -24.93
N ALA A 242 8.79 -9.24 -25.04
CA ALA A 242 8.04 -8.43 -24.09
C ALA A 242 7.92 -9.10 -22.72
N VAL A 243 7.86 -10.44 -22.67
CA VAL A 243 7.94 -11.20 -21.41
C VAL A 243 9.30 -10.99 -20.75
N LEU A 244 10.38 -11.03 -21.54
CA LEU A 244 11.71 -10.74 -21.04
C LEU A 244 11.83 -9.29 -20.57
N LEU A 245 11.21 -8.34 -21.27
CA LEU A 245 11.26 -6.92 -20.94
C LEU A 245 10.54 -6.61 -19.63
N GLU A 246 9.39 -7.23 -19.36
CA GLU A 246 8.72 -7.14 -18.06
C GLU A 246 9.64 -7.63 -16.94
N MET A 247 10.21 -8.83 -17.10
CA MET A 247 11.12 -9.40 -16.10
C MET A 247 12.39 -8.56 -15.93
N ALA A 248 12.90 -7.98 -17.02
CA ALA A 248 14.09 -7.14 -17.02
C ALA A 248 13.85 -5.83 -16.27
N LEU A 249 12.73 -5.15 -16.53
CA LEU A 249 12.33 -3.93 -15.83
C LEU A 249 12.25 -4.19 -14.32
N LEU A 250 11.52 -5.24 -13.90
CA LEU A 250 11.36 -5.56 -12.49
C LEU A 250 12.69 -5.88 -11.81
N ASN A 251 13.50 -6.77 -12.39
CA ASN A 251 14.77 -7.19 -11.78
C ASN A 251 15.80 -6.06 -11.73
N TRP A 252 15.88 -5.25 -12.78
CA TRP A 252 16.74 -4.08 -12.83
C TRP A 252 16.31 -3.05 -11.77
N THR A 253 15.03 -2.70 -11.71
CA THR A 253 14.50 -1.76 -10.72
C THR A 253 14.76 -2.24 -9.30
N LEU A 254 14.47 -3.51 -8.97
CA LEU A 254 14.77 -4.09 -7.67
C LEU A 254 16.26 -3.96 -7.32
N SER A 255 17.14 -4.33 -8.26
CA SER A 255 18.60 -4.22 -8.09
C SER A 255 19.04 -2.79 -7.80
N GLU A 256 18.56 -1.80 -8.56
CA GLU A 256 18.94 -0.39 -8.34
C GLU A 256 18.43 0.15 -7.01
N VAL A 257 17.17 -0.14 -6.65
CA VAL A 257 16.57 0.34 -5.40
C VAL A 257 17.21 -0.34 -4.17
N MET A 258 17.58 -1.62 -4.26
CA MET A 258 18.31 -2.32 -3.20
C MET A 258 19.67 -1.68 -2.88
N LYS A 259 20.38 -1.14 -3.88
CA LYS A 259 21.64 -0.39 -3.65
C LYS A 259 21.43 0.86 -2.78
N LYS A 260 20.20 1.38 -2.70
CA LYS A 260 19.82 2.52 -1.86
C LYS A 260 19.38 2.09 -0.44
N GLY A 261 19.53 0.82 -0.08
CA GLY A 261 19.28 0.30 1.27
C GLY A 261 17.85 -0.20 1.52
N PHE A 262 17.06 -0.41 0.46
CA PHE A 262 15.72 -0.96 0.55
C PHE A 262 15.75 -2.48 0.64
N THR A 263 14.93 -3.05 1.52
CA THR A 263 14.77 -4.50 1.67
C THR A 263 13.76 -5.01 0.63
N PRO A 264 14.13 -5.97 -0.23
CA PRO A 264 13.21 -6.49 -1.24
C PRO A 264 12.16 -7.41 -0.63
N LEU A 265 10.93 -7.33 -1.12
CA LEU A 265 9.79 -8.16 -0.72
C LEU A 265 8.98 -8.65 -1.93
N THR A 266 8.35 -9.81 -1.75
CA THR A 266 7.14 -10.21 -2.49
C THR A 266 5.98 -10.26 -1.50
N THR A 267 4.81 -9.79 -1.90
CA THR A 267 3.65 -9.67 -1.00
C THR A 267 2.51 -10.62 -1.37
N PRO A 268 1.65 -11.01 -0.41
CA PRO A 268 0.34 -11.56 -0.75
C PRO A 268 -0.47 -10.56 -1.59
N GLU A 269 -1.14 -11.05 -2.63
CA GLU A 269 -1.95 -10.22 -3.55
C GLU A 269 -3.44 -10.23 -3.21
N ILE A 270 -3.86 -11.15 -2.32
CA ILE A 270 -5.17 -11.20 -1.70
C ILE A 270 -5.01 -10.77 -0.24
N VAL A 271 -5.74 -9.72 0.16
CA VAL A 271 -5.68 -9.16 1.52
C VAL A 271 -7.10 -8.99 2.08
N ARG A 272 -7.22 -8.80 3.39
CA ARG A 272 -8.51 -8.42 3.98
C ARG A 272 -8.90 -7.02 3.54
N SER A 273 -10.16 -6.79 3.20
CA SER A 273 -10.68 -5.48 2.78
C SER A 273 -10.45 -4.39 3.81
N SER A 274 -10.44 -4.74 5.09
CA SER A 274 -10.10 -3.80 6.17
C SER A 274 -8.69 -3.23 6.07
N ILE A 275 -7.72 -3.93 5.47
CA ILE A 275 -6.35 -3.40 5.27
C ILE A 275 -6.35 -2.32 4.19
N VAL A 276 -7.11 -2.52 3.11
CA VAL A 276 -7.29 -1.52 2.04
C VAL A 276 -7.88 -0.24 2.60
N GLU A 277 -8.94 -0.35 3.40
CA GLU A 277 -9.57 0.79 4.09
C GLU A 277 -8.60 1.50 5.06
N LYS A 278 -7.81 0.73 5.82
CA LYS A 278 -6.81 1.28 6.76
C LYS A 278 -5.69 2.04 6.04
N CYS A 279 -5.31 1.63 4.83
CA CYS A 279 -4.36 2.38 4.01
C CYS A 279 -4.95 3.66 3.38
N GLY A 280 -6.27 3.88 3.51
CA GLY A 280 -6.93 5.07 2.99
C GLY A 280 -7.49 4.93 1.57
N PHE A 281 -7.51 3.71 1.03
CA PHE A 281 -8.15 3.41 -0.25
C PHE A 281 -9.65 3.25 -0.04
N GLN A 282 -10.35 4.38 0.06
CA GLN A 282 -11.80 4.43 0.18
C GLN A 282 -12.41 4.88 -1.16
N PRO A 283 -13.41 4.17 -1.71
CA PRO A 283 -14.09 4.59 -2.92
C PRO A 283 -14.70 5.98 -2.75
N ARG A 284 -14.50 6.87 -3.74
CA ARG A 284 -15.31 8.09 -3.87
C ARG A 284 -16.63 7.69 -4.54
N GLY A 285 -17.63 7.29 -3.74
CA GLY A 285 -18.94 6.81 -4.21
C GLY A 285 -18.96 5.33 -4.58
N ASP A 286 -19.87 4.93 -5.46
CA ASP A 286 -20.17 3.51 -5.75
C ASP A 286 -19.11 2.80 -6.62
N ASN A 287 -18.25 3.56 -7.30
CA ASN A 287 -17.21 3.03 -8.18
C ASN A 287 -15.97 2.63 -7.38
N THR A 288 -15.92 1.40 -6.89
CA THR A 288 -14.72 0.84 -6.25
C THR A 288 -13.64 0.53 -7.28
N GLN A 289 -12.39 0.88 -6.99
CA GLN A 289 -11.20 0.48 -7.77
C GLN A 289 -10.68 -0.92 -7.38
N VAL A 290 -11.34 -1.59 -6.43
CA VAL A 290 -10.87 -2.84 -5.80
C VAL A 290 -11.75 -4.00 -6.23
N TYR A 291 -11.13 -5.10 -6.66
CA TYR A 291 -11.82 -6.37 -6.90
C TYR A 291 -11.99 -7.14 -5.58
N SER A 292 -13.24 -7.45 -5.20
CA SER A 292 -13.55 -8.24 -4.00
C SER A 292 -13.67 -9.74 -4.32
N ILE A 293 -13.32 -10.59 -3.36
CA ILE A 293 -13.50 -12.05 -3.45
C ILE A 293 -14.86 -12.43 -2.88
N ASP A 294 -15.70 -13.03 -3.73
CA ASP A 294 -17.08 -13.39 -3.38
C ASP A 294 -17.15 -14.32 -2.17
N GLY A 295 -18.11 -14.08 -1.28
CA GLY A 295 -18.30 -14.85 -0.06
C GLY A 295 -17.21 -14.68 1.02
N THR A 296 -16.30 -13.71 0.92
CA THR A 296 -15.21 -13.51 1.90
C THR A 296 -15.04 -12.04 2.32
N ASP A 297 -14.20 -11.78 3.34
CA ASP A 297 -13.74 -10.44 3.73
C ASP A 297 -12.46 -10.01 2.98
N GLN A 298 -12.14 -10.64 1.85
CA GLN A 298 -10.90 -10.47 1.11
C GLN A 298 -11.09 -9.77 -0.24
N CYS A 299 -10.01 -9.17 -0.73
CA CYS A 299 -9.95 -8.47 -2.01
C CYS A 299 -8.54 -8.53 -2.61
N LEU A 300 -8.46 -8.23 -3.91
CA LEU A 300 -7.20 -8.09 -4.63
C LEU A 300 -6.60 -6.70 -4.42
N ILE A 301 -5.28 -6.63 -4.31
CA ILE A 301 -4.55 -5.37 -4.10
C ILE A 301 -4.42 -4.57 -5.40
N GLY A 302 -4.57 -3.24 -5.32
CA GLY A 302 -4.26 -2.32 -6.42
C GLY A 302 -2.82 -1.80 -6.43
N THR A 303 -2.04 -2.15 -5.39
CA THR A 303 -0.63 -1.80 -5.17
C THR A 303 -0.04 -2.63 -4.01
N ALA A 304 1.25 -2.97 -4.07
CA ALA A 304 1.98 -3.60 -2.97
C ALA A 304 2.10 -2.71 -1.72
N GLU A 305 1.81 -1.40 -1.82
CA GLU A 305 1.70 -0.48 -0.68
C GLU A 305 0.78 -1.04 0.42
N ILE A 306 -0.36 -1.62 0.02
CA ILE A 306 -1.39 -2.13 0.94
C ILE A 306 -0.84 -3.25 1.84
N PRO A 307 -0.33 -4.38 1.29
CA PRO A 307 0.22 -5.45 2.12
C PRO A 307 1.49 -5.02 2.84
N VAL A 308 2.36 -4.17 2.26
CA VAL A 308 3.57 -3.69 2.95
C VAL A 308 3.20 -2.82 4.16
N GLY A 309 2.24 -1.91 4.03
CA GLY A 309 1.71 -1.13 5.16
C GLY A 309 1.16 -2.02 6.27
N GLY A 310 0.55 -3.16 5.90
CA GLY A 310 0.03 -4.15 6.85
C GLY A 310 1.08 -4.96 7.63
N ILE A 311 2.35 -5.04 7.18
CA ILE A 311 3.38 -5.90 7.82
C ILE A 311 3.61 -5.53 9.28
N HIS A 312 3.53 -4.25 9.61
CA HIS A 312 3.78 -3.72 10.97
C HIS A 312 2.52 -3.28 11.69
N MET A 313 1.34 -3.72 11.22
CA MET A 313 0.05 -3.35 11.82
C MET A 313 0.02 -3.67 13.32
N ASP A 314 -0.51 -2.73 14.11
CA ASP A 314 -0.64 -2.79 15.56
C ASP A 314 0.68 -2.96 16.35
N SER A 315 1.83 -2.75 15.71
CA SER A 315 3.15 -2.88 16.34
C SER A 315 3.65 -1.58 17.00
N ILE A 316 4.54 -1.73 17.99
CA ILE A 316 5.34 -0.65 18.56
C ILE A 316 6.81 -0.94 18.23
N LEU A 317 7.34 -0.23 17.25
CA LEU A 317 8.71 -0.33 16.77
C LEU A 317 9.70 0.31 17.74
N LEU A 318 10.93 -0.20 17.76
CA LEU A 318 12.05 0.46 18.41
C LEU A 318 12.55 1.59 17.51
N GLU A 319 12.88 2.75 18.07
CA GLU A 319 13.42 3.86 17.26
C GLU A 319 14.69 3.47 16.50
N SER A 320 15.54 2.62 17.09
CA SER A 320 16.80 2.16 16.49
C SER A 320 16.64 1.32 15.22
N VAL A 321 15.43 0.86 14.89
CA VAL A 321 15.17 0.15 13.62
C VAL A 321 14.59 1.05 12.53
N LEU A 322 14.33 2.33 12.84
CA LEU A 322 13.86 3.31 11.85
C LEU A 322 15.05 4.01 11.16
N PRO A 323 14.92 4.35 9.86
CA PRO A 323 13.78 4.06 8.99
C PRO A 323 13.74 2.59 8.54
N LEU A 324 12.53 2.08 8.32
CA LEU A 324 12.32 0.82 7.58
C LEU A 324 12.03 1.15 6.12
N LYS A 325 12.83 0.60 5.20
CA LYS A 325 12.72 0.84 3.75
C LYS A 325 12.47 -0.48 3.02
N TYR A 326 11.40 -0.56 2.23
CA TYR A 326 10.99 -1.75 1.50
C TYR A 326 10.79 -1.46 0.02
N ILE A 327 11.21 -2.39 -0.84
CA ILE A 327 10.85 -2.41 -2.26
C ILE A 327 10.10 -3.71 -2.52
N ALA A 328 8.83 -3.62 -2.92
CA ALA A 328 7.95 -4.77 -3.06
C ALA A 328 7.47 -4.94 -4.50
N PHE A 329 7.61 -6.15 -5.02
CA PHE A 329 6.99 -6.55 -6.28
C PHE A 329 5.64 -7.24 -6.02
N SER A 330 4.63 -6.87 -6.80
CA SER A 330 3.37 -7.60 -6.91
C SER A 330 2.70 -7.37 -8.26
N HIS A 331 1.76 -8.23 -8.62
CA HIS A 331 0.70 -7.86 -9.53
C HIS A 331 -0.29 -6.92 -8.82
N CYS A 332 -0.86 -6.00 -9.58
CA CYS A 332 -1.81 -4.99 -9.16
C CYS A 332 -3.09 -5.17 -9.95
N PHE A 333 -4.23 -5.14 -9.27
CA PHE A 333 -5.55 -5.35 -9.84
C PHE A 333 -6.42 -4.12 -9.61
N ARG A 334 -6.96 -3.54 -10.68
CA ARG A 334 -7.81 -2.35 -10.63
C ARG A 334 -9.02 -2.53 -11.51
N THR A 335 -10.21 -2.25 -10.99
CA THR A 335 -11.46 -2.34 -11.77
C THR A 335 -11.54 -1.27 -12.85
N GLU A 336 -10.74 -0.19 -12.75
CA GLU A 336 -10.73 0.95 -13.66
C GLU A 336 -12.14 1.54 -13.91
N ALA A 337 -13.01 1.42 -12.90
CA ALA A 337 -14.37 1.94 -12.92
C ALA A 337 -14.36 3.47 -13.08
N GLY A 338 -15.20 4.00 -13.97
CA GLY A 338 -15.31 5.44 -14.24
C GLY A 338 -14.29 5.99 -15.26
N ALA A 339 -13.34 5.19 -15.75
CA ALA A 339 -12.38 5.62 -16.76
C ALA A 339 -12.91 5.39 -18.20
N ALA A 340 -13.35 6.45 -18.86
CA ALA A 340 -13.73 6.47 -20.28
C ALA A 340 -12.82 7.44 -21.08
N GLY A 341 -12.58 7.15 -22.36
CA GLY A 341 -11.84 8.04 -23.28
C GLY A 341 -10.66 7.40 -24.00
N ALA A 342 -9.94 8.18 -24.81
CA ALA A 342 -8.86 7.67 -25.68
C ALA A 342 -7.64 7.10 -24.92
N ALA A 343 -7.41 7.54 -23.67
CA ALA A 343 -6.36 7.03 -22.77
C ALA A 343 -6.69 5.65 -22.13
N THR A 344 -7.50 4.83 -22.82
CA THR A 344 -7.94 3.50 -22.38
C THR A 344 -7.48 2.37 -23.30
N LYS A 345 -6.74 2.69 -24.37
CA LYS A 345 -6.26 1.70 -25.36
C LYS A 345 -4.87 1.17 -24.98
N GLY A 346 -4.63 -0.10 -25.34
CA GLY A 346 -3.34 -0.77 -25.14
C GLY A 346 -2.94 -0.91 -23.68
N LEU A 347 -1.65 -0.69 -23.40
CA LEU A 347 -1.07 -0.91 -22.07
C LEU A 347 -1.21 0.28 -21.10
N TYR A 348 -1.80 1.40 -21.54
CA TYR A 348 -1.86 2.62 -20.72
C TYR A 348 -2.73 2.47 -19.46
N ARG A 349 -3.83 1.71 -19.58
CA ARG A 349 -4.79 1.49 -18.50
C ARG A 349 -5.41 0.09 -18.63
N VAL A 350 -5.01 -0.81 -17.73
CA VAL A 350 -5.30 -2.25 -17.76
C VAL A 350 -5.76 -2.74 -16.39
N HIS A 351 -6.51 -3.84 -16.34
CA HIS A 351 -7.05 -4.36 -15.09
C HIS A 351 -6.03 -5.07 -14.21
N GLN A 352 -5.00 -5.65 -14.82
CA GLN A 352 -3.92 -6.35 -14.14
C GLN A 352 -2.57 -5.90 -14.68
N PHE A 353 -1.61 -5.62 -13.79
CA PHE A 353 -0.26 -5.27 -14.20
C PHE A 353 0.78 -5.49 -13.10
N SER A 354 2.04 -5.67 -13.51
CA SER A 354 3.19 -5.77 -12.62
C SER A 354 3.68 -4.40 -12.13
N LYS A 355 3.97 -4.27 -10.83
CA LYS A 355 4.52 -3.05 -10.23
C LYS A 355 5.58 -3.35 -9.18
N ALA A 356 6.60 -2.49 -9.11
CA ALA A 356 7.57 -2.43 -8.00
C ALA A 356 7.34 -1.15 -7.17
N GLU A 357 6.99 -1.31 -5.90
CA GLU A 357 6.61 -0.23 -4.97
C GLU A 357 7.66 -0.02 -3.88
N MET A 358 8.16 1.21 -3.75
CA MET A 358 8.94 1.64 -2.59
C MET A 358 8.00 2.04 -1.45
N PHE A 359 8.34 1.65 -0.22
CA PHE A 359 7.61 2.01 0.98
C PHE A 359 8.58 2.32 2.13
N VAL A 360 8.32 3.39 2.86
CA VAL A 360 9.16 3.83 3.99
C VAL A 360 8.30 4.04 5.23
N LEU A 361 8.74 3.50 6.36
CA LEU A 361 8.28 3.91 7.69
C LEU A 361 9.40 4.66 8.39
N CYS A 362 9.16 5.91 8.78
CA CYS A 362 10.18 6.77 9.38
C CYS A 362 9.65 7.56 10.58
N ARG A 363 10.55 8.28 11.25
CA ARG A 363 10.16 9.26 12.27
C ARG A 363 9.50 10.47 11.58
N PRO A 364 8.60 11.19 12.26
CA PRO A 364 7.93 12.36 11.69
C PRO A 364 8.89 13.38 11.07
N GLU A 365 9.97 13.70 11.80
CA GLU A 365 11.00 14.67 11.43
C GLU A 365 11.79 14.31 10.16
N ASP A 366 11.83 13.03 9.78
CA ASP A 366 12.60 12.58 8.62
C ASP A 366 11.74 12.48 7.34
N SER A 367 10.41 12.60 7.45
CA SER A 367 9.48 12.26 6.37
C SER A 367 9.67 13.09 5.09
N GLU A 368 9.91 14.39 5.21
CA GLU A 368 10.17 15.25 4.05
C GLU A 368 11.48 14.88 3.33
N SER A 369 12.53 14.53 4.09
CA SER A 369 13.80 14.07 3.51
C SER A 369 13.61 12.77 2.75
N PHE A 370 12.83 11.82 3.28
CA PHE A 370 12.55 10.57 2.57
C PHE A 370 11.64 10.77 1.35
N HIS A 371 10.71 11.73 1.37
CA HIS A 371 9.90 12.03 0.19
C HIS A 371 10.78 12.53 -0.96
N ASN A 372 11.75 13.40 -0.65
CA ASN A 372 12.76 13.85 -1.61
C ASN A 372 13.70 12.71 -2.06
N GLU A 373 14.07 11.79 -1.17
CA GLU A 373 14.86 10.60 -1.55
C GLU A 373 14.09 9.71 -2.54
N LEU A 374 12.80 9.45 -2.29
CA LEU A 374 11.97 8.59 -3.13
C LEU A 374 11.82 9.16 -4.55
N ILE A 375 11.47 10.44 -4.68
CA ILE A 375 11.36 11.09 -6.00
C ILE A 375 12.72 11.12 -6.71
N GLN A 376 13.83 11.32 -5.99
CA GLN A 376 15.15 11.27 -6.61
C GLN A 376 15.49 9.87 -7.14
N ILE A 377 15.09 8.81 -6.45
CA ILE A 377 15.27 7.42 -6.94
C ILE A 377 14.48 7.21 -8.24
N GLU A 378 13.23 7.68 -8.29
CA GLU A 378 12.41 7.62 -9.52
C GLU A 378 13.07 8.38 -10.67
N GLU A 379 13.49 9.63 -10.45
CA GLU A 379 14.21 10.43 -11.44
C GLU A 379 15.50 9.75 -11.92
N ASP A 380 16.30 9.18 -11.01
CA ASP A 380 17.54 8.46 -11.33
C ASP A 380 17.25 7.24 -12.23
N LEU A 381 16.21 6.46 -11.90
CA LEU A 381 15.80 5.29 -12.68
C LEU A 381 15.38 5.69 -14.09
N PHE A 382 14.48 6.65 -14.22
CA PHE A 382 13.95 7.06 -15.54
C PHE A 382 15.01 7.75 -16.39
N THR A 383 15.90 8.53 -15.78
CA THR A 383 17.06 9.12 -16.46
C THR A 383 18.01 8.03 -16.96
N SER A 384 18.27 6.99 -16.16
CA SER A 384 19.12 5.86 -16.56
C SER A 384 18.55 5.09 -17.76
N LEU A 385 17.22 5.05 -17.89
CA LEU A 385 16.53 4.51 -19.05
C LEU A 385 16.42 5.49 -20.23
N GLY A 386 17.05 6.66 -20.14
CA GLY A 386 17.07 7.67 -21.21
C GLY A 386 15.69 8.25 -21.53
N LEU A 387 14.75 8.23 -20.58
CA LEU A 387 13.42 8.77 -20.80
C LEU A 387 13.41 10.30 -20.73
N HIS A 388 12.55 10.92 -21.54
CA HIS A 388 12.18 12.31 -21.37
C HIS A 388 10.93 12.39 -20.50
N PHE A 389 11.02 13.07 -19.36
CA PHE A 389 9.95 13.12 -18.38
C PHE A 389 9.96 14.43 -17.59
N LYS A 390 8.85 14.70 -16.92
CA LYS A 390 8.71 15.80 -15.96
C LYS A 390 8.14 15.28 -14.65
N THR A 391 8.54 15.92 -13.55
CA THR A 391 7.99 15.68 -12.22
C THR A 391 7.04 16.82 -11.87
N LEU A 392 5.86 16.49 -11.35
CA LEU A 392 4.80 17.44 -11.01
C LEU A 392 4.61 17.52 -9.48
N ASP A 393 4.31 18.70 -8.95
CA ASP A 393 3.71 18.89 -7.63
C ASP A 393 2.19 18.87 -7.79
N MET A 394 1.55 17.82 -7.28
CA MET A 394 0.15 17.54 -7.58
C MET A 394 -0.76 18.47 -6.79
N ALA A 395 -1.79 18.98 -7.45
CA ALA A 395 -2.74 19.90 -6.82
C ALA A 395 -3.63 19.23 -5.76
N THR A 396 -4.22 20.05 -4.88
CA THR A 396 -5.02 19.61 -3.73
C THR A 396 -6.08 18.55 -4.06
N ALA A 397 -6.82 18.70 -5.16
CA ALA A 397 -7.90 17.78 -5.54
C ALA A 397 -7.41 16.38 -5.97
N ASP A 398 -6.14 16.26 -6.37
CA ASP A 398 -5.53 15.03 -6.88
C ASP A 398 -4.62 14.31 -5.86
N LEU A 399 -4.51 14.83 -4.63
CA LEU A 399 -3.76 14.17 -3.56
C LEU A 399 -4.40 12.86 -3.04
N GLY A 400 -5.61 12.50 -3.48
CA GLY A 400 -6.39 11.41 -2.88
C GLY A 400 -6.80 11.71 -1.43
N ALA A 401 -7.02 10.69 -0.61
CA ALA A 401 -7.28 10.85 0.84
C ALA A 401 -6.01 10.79 1.72
N PRO A 402 -5.04 9.86 1.50
CA PRO A 402 -3.94 9.68 2.46
C PRO A 402 -2.77 10.64 2.28
N ALA A 403 -2.48 11.14 1.07
CA ALA A 403 -1.27 11.94 0.85
C ALA A 403 -1.38 13.32 1.50
N TYR A 404 -0.32 13.74 2.20
CA TYR A 404 -0.07 15.10 2.67
C TYR A 404 0.60 15.94 1.57
N ARG A 405 1.49 15.31 0.80
CA ARG A 405 2.12 15.84 -0.42
C ARG A 405 2.34 14.70 -1.41
N LYS A 406 2.15 14.95 -2.70
CA LYS A 406 2.24 13.94 -3.77
C LYS A 406 3.02 14.53 -4.94
N PHE A 407 3.97 13.78 -5.47
CA PHE A 407 4.67 14.10 -6.70
C PHE A 407 4.42 13.00 -7.73
N ASP A 408 4.01 13.39 -8.94
CA ASP A 408 3.90 12.43 -10.04
C ASP A 408 5.01 12.63 -11.05
N VAL A 409 5.36 11.55 -11.72
CA VAL A 409 6.30 11.58 -12.84
C VAL A 409 5.56 11.22 -14.10
N GLU A 410 5.56 12.10 -15.08
CA GLU A 410 5.00 11.84 -16.41
C GLU A 410 6.12 11.74 -17.45
N ALA A 411 6.10 10.69 -18.26
CA ALA A 411 7.06 10.50 -19.33
C ALA A 411 6.42 10.74 -20.71
N TRP A 412 7.23 11.23 -21.65
CA TRP A 412 6.79 11.48 -23.01
C TRP A 412 6.48 10.17 -23.73
N MET A 413 5.28 10.08 -24.32
CA MET A 413 4.81 8.94 -25.09
C MET A 413 4.53 9.39 -26.53
N PRO A 414 5.46 9.16 -27.49
CA PRO A 414 5.33 9.62 -28.87
C PRO A 414 4.01 9.25 -29.54
N GLY A 415 3.51 8.03 -29.34
CA GLY A 415 2.25 7.55 -29.91
C GLY A 415 1.02 8.24 -29.32
N LEU A 416 1.11 8.71 -28.07
CA LEU A 416 0.05 9.51 -27.41
C LEU A 416 0.16 11.01 -27.74
N GLY A 417 1.33 11.48 -28.17
CA GLY A 417 1.60 12.88 -28.49
C GLY A 417 1.62 13.80 -27.27
N ARG A 418 1.76 13.24 -26.06
CA ARG A 418 1.81 13.98 -24.79
C ARG A 418 2.54 13.17 -23.73
N PHE A 419 2.77 13.80 -22.59
CA PHE A 419 3.19 13.12 -21.37
C PHE A 419 2.07 12.23 -20.81
N GLY A 420 2.47 11.13 -20.19
CA GLY A 420 1.59 10.27 -19.41
C GLY A 420 2.28 9.82 -18.11
N GLU A 421 1.53 9.84 -17.01
CA GLU A 421 1.98 9.40 -15.69
C GLU A 421 2.58 7.98 -15.73
N ILE A 422 3.80 7.82 -15.22
CA ILE A 422 4.47 6.52 -15.05
C ILE A 422 4.79 6.21 -13.59
N SER A 423 4.74 7.22 -12.71
CA SER A 423 4.98 7.07 -11.28
C SER A 423 4.23 8.11 -10.45
N SER A 424 4.09 7.78 -9.15
CA SER A 424 3.64 8.67 -8.09
C SER A 424 4.42 8.39 -6.80
N ALA A 425 4.74 9.44 -6.05
CA ALA A 425 5.41 9.39 -4.75
C ALA A 425 4.67 10.25 -3.72
N SER A 426 4.22 9.63 -2.63
CA SER A 426 3.39 10.28 -1.61
C SER A 426 4.04 10.24 -0.22
N ASN A 427 4.02 11.38 0.48
CA ASN A 427 4.18 11.43 1.93
C ASN A 427 2.79 11.38 2.58
N CYS A 428 2.49 10.35 3.36
CA CYS A 428 1.18 10.17 4.00
C CYS A 428 1.17 10.59 5.47
N THR A 429 2.27 11.18 5.97
CA THR A 429 2.48 11.52 7.38
C THR A 429 1.99 10.37 8.28
N ASP A 430 1.22 10.63 9.33
CA ASP A 430 0.70 9.62 10.23
C ASP A 430 -0.72 9.13 9.85
N TYR A 431 -1.25 9.49 8.67
CA TYR A 431 -2.62 9.15 8.27
C TYR A 431 -2.86 7.64 8.23
N GLN A 432 -1.96 6.90 7.59
CA GLN A 432 -2.05 5.44 7.47
C GLN A 432 -1.63 4.77 8.78
N SER A 433 -0.58 5.26 9.45
CA SER A 433 -0.10 4.64 10.69
C SER A 433 -1.10 4.78 11.84
N ARG A 434 -1.89 5.86 11.92
CA ARG A 434 -3.04 5.99 12.83
C ARG A 434 -4.15 4.98 12.58
N ARG A 435 -4.36 4.59 11.32
CA ARG A 435 -5.38 3.61 10.92
C ARG A 435 -4.90 2.16 11.09
N LEU A 436 -3.61 1.93 10.87
CA LEU A 436 -2.93 0.65 11.00
C LEU A 436 -2.37 0.41 12.42
N GLY A 437 -2.45 1.38 13.33
CA GLY A 437 -1.96 1.25 14.71
C GLY A 437 -0.43 1.24 14.88
N ILE A 438 0.33 1.66 13.85
CA ILE A 438 1.79 1.54 13.80
C ILE A 438 2.45 2.68 14.56
N ARG A 439 3.17 2.35 15.63
CA ARG A 439 3.84 3.31 16.50
C ARG A 439 5.31 2.99 16.66
N PHE A 440 6.09 3.95 17.14
CA PHE A 440 7.44 3.71 17.64
C PHE A 440 7.60 4.28 19.03
N ARG A 441 8.55 3.74 19.78
CA ARG A 441 8.95 4.27 21.09
C ARG A 441 10.24 5.08 20.93
N PRO A 442 10.20 6.41 21.17
CA PRO A 442 11.40 7.23 21.22
C PRO A 442 12.40 6.73 22.26
N SER A 443 13.67 7.03 22.06
CA SER A 443 14.78 6.62 22.94
C SER A 443 15.02 7.62 24.06
N GLU A 444 14.55 8.87 23.92
CA GLU A 444 14.73 9.91 24.94
C GLU A 444 13.81 9.70 26.15
N PRO A 445 14.33 9.70 27.39
CA PRO A 445 13.50 9.66 28.58
C PRO A 445 12.73 10.98 28.74
N LEU A 446 11.50 10.90 29.28
CA LEU A 446 10.70 12.07 29.63
C LEU A 446 11.52 13.04 30.51
N GLN A 447 11.90 14.18 29.96
CA GLN A 447 12.31 15.33 30.76
C GLN A 447 11.05 15.90 31.43
N THR A 448 10.75 15.41 32.63
CA THR A 448 10.11 16.09 33.79
C THR A 448 9.19 15.15 34.58
N GLY A 449 9.49 14.97 35.86
CA GLY A 449 8.53 14.58 36.89
C GLY A 449 8.74 13.19 37.52
N PRO A 450 8.92 13.09 38.85
CA PRO A 450 9.06 11.82 39.54
C PRO A 450 7.68 11.19 39.75
N LYS A 451 7.18 10.41 38.78
CA LYS A 451 6.04 9.51 39.02
C LYS A 451 6.53 8.07 39.10
N LYS A 452 6.88 7.65 40.31
CA LYS A 452 7.11 6.24 40.67
C LYS A 452 5.89 5.40 40.27
N GLY A 453 6.09 4.38 39.42
CA GLY A 453 5.16 3.24 39.38
C GLY A 453 4.88 2.60 38.01
N LYS A 454 5.11 3.30 36.89
CA LYS A 454 5.19 2.70 35.54
C LYS A 454 6.53 3.10 34.96
N ALA A 455 7.29 2.16 34.42
CA ALA A 455 8.63 2.39 33.88
C ALA A 455 8.68 3.72 33.09
N ASN A 456 9.73 4.53 33.31
CA ASN A 456 10.01 5.85 32.71
C ASN A 456 10.20 5.78 31.18
N LEU A 457 9.34 5.06 30.47
CA LEU A 457 9.37 4.94 29.03
C LEU A 457 8.65 6.15 28.43
N PRO A 458 9.21 6.80 27.41
CA PRO A 458 8.54 7.88 26.71
C PRO A 458 7.25 7.39 26.04
N PRO A 459 6.24 8.27 25.88
CA PRO A 459 5.04 7.94 25.15
C PRO A 459 5.39 7.55 23.72
N THR A 460 4.72 6.51 23.21
CA THR A 460 4.87 6.09 21.83
C THR A 460 4.32 7.16 20.88
N LYS A 461 4.96 7.36 19.74
CA LYS A 461 4.51 8.23 18.66
C LYS A 461 4.11 7.41 17.45
N PHE A 462 3.21 7.92 16.60
CA PHE A 462 2.94 7.30 15.31
C PHE A 462 4.14 7.52 14.37
N VAL A 463 4.45 6.52 13.55
CA VAL A 463 5.44 6.68 12.46
C VAL A 463 4.82 7.46 11.32
N HIS A 464 5.65 8.08 10.48
CA HIS A 464 5.20 8.55 9.17
C HIS A 464 5.38 7.43 8.14
N THR A 465 4.45 7.34 7.17
CA THR A 465 4.53 6.42 6.04
C THR A 465 4.67 7.16 4.72
N LEU A 466 5.50 6.63 3.83
CA LEU A 466 5.69 7.13 2.48
C LEU A 466 5.67 5.97 1.48
N ASN A 467 5.18 6.23 0.28
CA ASN A 467 5.16 5.29 -0.82
C ASN A 467 5.64 5.96 -2.11
N ALA A 468 6.18 5.18 -3.05
CA ALA A 468 6.57 5.65 -4.37
C ALA A 468 6.64 4.50 -5.37
N THR A 469 6.28 4.74 -6.64
CA THR A 469 6.30 3.70 -7.68
C THR A 469 7.66 3.65 -8.38
N ALA A 470 8.49 2.67 -8.06
CA ALA A 470 9.78 2.55 -8.74
C ALA A 470 9.65 2.08 -10.20
N CYS A 471 8.65 1.24 -10.49
CA CYS A 471 8.35 0.77 -11.84
C CYS A 471 6.91 0.28 -11.97
N ALA A 472 6.11 0.90 -12.84
CA ALA A 472 4.84 0.35 -13.33
C ALA A 472 5.03 -0.17 -14.75
N VAL A 473 5.16 -1.50 -14.90
CA VAL A 473 5.63 -2.14 -16.12
C VAL A 473 4.88 -1.73 -17.39
N PRO A 474 3.53 -1.67 -17.43
CA PRO A 474 2.82 -1.41 -18.69
C PRO A 474 3.20 -0.08 -19.32
N ARG A 475 3.18 1.01 -18.54
CA ARG A 475 3.47 2.35 -19.06
C ARG A 475 4.97 2.55 -19.30
N MET A 476 5.83 1.91 -18.52
CA MET A 476 7.26 1.85 -18.82
C MET A 476 7.52 1.16 -20.16
N MET A 477 6.82 0.06 -20.45
CA MET A 477 6.91 -0.64 -21.74
C MET A 477 6.40 0.23 -22.89
N VAL A 478 5.31 0.99 -22.72
CA VAL A 478 4.86 1.99 -23.71
C VAL A 478 5.98 2.99 -24.01
N CYS A 479 6.54 3.61 -22.97
CA CYS A 479 7.62 4.58 -23.12
C CYS A 479 8.83 3.99 -23.85
N LEU A 480 9.25 2.78 -23.49
CA LEU A 480 10.41 2.14 -24.11
C LEU A 480 10.16 1.77 -25.57
N LEU A 481 9.04 1.11 -25.88
CA LEU A 481 8.73 0.71 -27.25
C LEU A 481 8.64 1.93 -28.19
N GLU A 482 7.93 2.97 -27.77
CA GLU A 482 7.68 4.14 -28.62
C GLU A 482 8.90 5.05 -28.76
N ASN A 483 9.70 5.27 -27.70
CA ASN A 483 10.87 6.16 -27.79
C ASN A 483 12.10 5.48 -28.41
N TYR A 484 12.19 4.15 -28.37
CA TYR A 484 13.34 3.40 -28.89
C TYR A 484 13.10 2.70 -30.24
N GLN A 485 11.95 2.93 -30.88
CA GLN A 485 11.66 2.42 -32.23
C GLN A 485 12.64 2.95 -33.28
N GLN A 486 12.93 2.13 -34.28
CA GLN A 486 13.77 2.43 -35.45
C GLN A 486 12.93 2.35 -36.74
N GLU A 487 13.45 2.93 -37.83
CA GLU A 487 12.76 2.98 -39.13
C GLU A 487 12.42 1.58 -39.69
N ASP A 488 13.29 0.59 -39.44
CA ASP A 488 13.08 -0.81 -39.85
C ASP A 488 12.03 -1.55 -39.01
N GLY A 489 11.42 -0.88 -38.02
CA GLY A 489 10.43 -1.44 -37.10
C GLY A 489 11.03 -2.16 -35.91
N SER A 490 12.36 -2.24 -35.77
CA SER A 490 13.00 -2.75 -34.56
C SER A 490 12.91 -1.76 -33.40
N VAL A 491 13.06 -2.25 -32.17
CA VAL A 491 13.12 -1.42 -30.96
C VAL A 491 14.44 -1.69 -30.23
N VAL A 492 15.21 -0.64 -30.00
CA VAL A 492 16.47 -0.73 -29.24
C VAL A 492 16.18 -0.91 -27.76
N ILE A 493 16.90 -1.81 -27.09
CA ILE A 493 16.82 -2.00 -25.64
C ILE A 493 17.83 -1.07 -24.96
N PRO A 494 17.40 -0.23 -23.98
CA PRO A 494 18.29 0.59 -23.17
C PRO A 494 19.40 -0.24 -22.51
N GLU A 495 20.62 0.29 -22.50
CA GLU A 495 21.80 -0.44 -21.98
C GLU A 495 21.61 -1.05 -20.58
N PRO A 496 21.01 -0.36 -19.59
CA PRO A 496 20.84 -0.93 -18.25
C PRO A 496 19.97 -2.20 -18.21
N LEU A 497 19.07 -2.39 -19.17
CA LEU A 497 18.16 -3.54 -19.23
C LEU A 497 18.78 -4.74 -19.94
N ARG A 498 19.78 -4.55 -20.81
CA ARG A 498 20.39 -5.61 -21.62
C ARG A 498 20.89 -6.81 -20.79
N PRO A 499 21.57 -6.62 -19.64
CA PRO A 499 22.00 -7.75 -18.80
C PRO A 499 20.83 -8.61 -18.30
N PHE A 500 19.67 -8.00 -18.06
CA PHE A 500 18.46 -8.68 -17.60
C PHE A 500 17.62 -9.27 -18.74
N MET A 501 17.86 -8.80 -19.96
CA MET A 501 17.27 -9.30 -21.22
C MET A 501 18.09 -10.44 -21.85
N GLY A 502 19.04 -11.04 -21.14
CA GLY A 502 19.93 -12.07 -21.70
C GLY A 502 20.90 -11.55 -22.78
N GLY A 503 21.22 -10.26 -22.74
CA GLY A 503 22.12 -9.61 -23.70
C GLY A 503 21.46 -9.12 -24.99
N ILE A 504 20.12 -9.21 -25.11
CA ILE A 504 19.40 -8.69 -26.27
C ILE A 504 19.55 -7.16 -26.33
N GLU A 505 20.09 -6.65 -27.45
CA GLU A 505 20.30 -5.22 -27.66
C GLU A 505 19.14 -4.54 -28.41
N ALA A 506 18.37 -5.30 -29.19
CA ALA A 506 17.21 -4.82 -29.92
C ALA A 506 16.19 -5.94 -30.18
N ILE A 507 14.91 -5.60 -30.11
CA ILE A 507 13.79 -6.44 -30.55
C ILE A 507 13.61 -6.22 -32.04
N LYS A 508 13.78 -7.28 -32.85
CA LYS A 508 13.74 -7.19 -34.31
C LYS A 508 12.42 -7.73 -34.87
N PRO A 509 11.96 -7.23 -36.04
CA PRO A 509 10.85 -7.84 -36.76
C PRO A 509 11.07 -9.34 -36.97
N LYS A 510 10.03 -10.14 -36.74
CA LYS A 510 10.10 -11.59 -36.96
C LYS A 510 10.18 -11.83 -38.48
N LEU A 511 11.17 -12.61 -38.91
CA LEU A 511 11.21 -13.13 -40.28
C LEU A 511 9.97 -14.02 -40.45
N ARG A 512 9.02 -13.59 -41.29
CA ARG A 512 7.84 -14.39 -41.66
C ARG A 512 8.18 -15.39 -42.75
#